data_AF-A0A954KTY9-F1
#
_entry.id   AF-A0A954KTY9-F1
#
_cell.length_a   1.000
_cell.length_b   1.000
_cell.length_c   1.000
_cell.angle_alpha   90.00
_cell.angle_beta   90.00
_cell.angle_gamma   90.00
#
_symmetry.space_group_name_H-M   'P 1'
#
loop_
_entity.id
_entity.type
_entity.pdbx_description
1 polymer ?
#
loop_
_entity_poly.entity_id
_entity_poly.type
_entity_poly.pdbx_seq_one_letter_code
_entity_poly.pdbx_strand_id
1 'polypeptide(L)'
;MSKWRPMVFGCAMLTVGYLLGTVAGTTELSVFAQKATDGPSADSENKIRAANRSLIEAMESLRTEGRYESITNGPNAFLILSGGGDAKDDLESGRGVDPETFAALYSGQVIPEIQDQLDRDELNRVTYNNEVVRMYSRSRL
;
A
#
# COMPACT_ATOMS: atom_id res chain seq x y z
N MET A 1 -7.71 -61.59 2.00
CA MET A 1 -6.76 -60.62 2.58
C MET A 1 -6.23 -59.73 1.46
N SER A 2 -5.94 -58.44 1.71
CA SER A 2 -5.37 -57.43 0.77
C SER A 2 -6.31 -56.33 0.22
N LYS A 3 -7.15 -55.69 1.06
CA LYS A 3 -7.73 -54.35 0.76
C LYS A 3 -7.05 -53.19 1.51
N TRP A 4 -6.14 -53.49 2.45
CA TRP A 4 -5.45 -52.47 3.26
C TRP A 4 -4.23 -51.82 2.61
N ARG A 5 -3.56 -52.54 1.69
CA ARG A 5 -2.38 -52.01 0.97
C ARG A 5 -2.64 -50.73 0.17
N PRO A 6 -3.75 -50.59 -0.59
CA PRO A 6 -4.03 -49.35 -1.31
C PRO A 6 -4.40 -48.19 -0.36
N MET A 7 -5.04 -48.48 0.77
CA MET A 7 -5.44 -47.47 1.75
C MET A 7 -4.24 -46.87 2.49
N VAL A 8 -3.28 -47.72 2.89
CA VAL A 8 -2.01 -47.27 3.50
C VAL A 8 -1.20 -46.43 2.52
N PHE A 9 -1.17 -46.81 1.24
CA PHE A 9 -0.48 -46.04 0.20
C PHE A 9 -1.12 -44.66 -0.02
N GLY A 10 -2.45 -44.58 -0.05
CA GLY A 10 -3.16 -43.31 -0.19
C GLY A 10 -2.93 -42.35 0.98
N CYS A 11 -2.99 -42.86 2.21
CA CYS A 11 -2.67 -42.06 3.40
C CYS A 11 -1.21 -41.59 3.42
N ALA A 12 -0.27 -42.43 2.98
CA ALA A 12 1.14 -42.06 2.88
C ALA A 12 1.39 -40.96 1.84
N MET A 13 0.69 -40.98 0.70
CA MET A 13 0.80 -39.88 -0.28
C MET A 13 0.22 -38.57 0.26
N LEU A 14 -0.91 -38.61 0.98
CA LEU A 14 -1.50 -37.42 1.57
C LEU A 14 -0.60 -36.78 2.63
N THR A 15 0.03 -37.58 3.49
CA THR A 15 0.93 -37.06 4.52
C THR A 15 2.21 -36.50 3.93
N VAL A 16 2.79 -37.16 2.91
CA VAL A 16 3.97 -36.65 2.21
C VAL A 16 3.65 -35.36 1.46
N GLY A 17 2.50 -35.28 0.78
CA GLY A 17 2.04 -34.06 0.11
C GLY A 17 1.79 -32.90 1.09
N TYR A 18 1.19 -33.19 2.25
CA TYR A 18 0.99 -32.20 3.31
C TYR A 18 2.31 -31.68 3.88
N LEU A 19 3.26 -32.57 4.19
CA LEU A 19 4.57 -32.18 4.72
C LEU A 19 5.41 -31.41 3.69
N LEU A 20 5.38 -31.79 2.42
CA LEU A 20 6.05 -31.03 1.36
C LEU A 20 5.39 -29.67 1.13
N GLY A 21 4.06 -29.59 1.22
CA GLY A 21 3.31 -28.35 1.09
C GLY A 21 3.57 -27.36 2.23
N THR A 22 3.66 -27.82 3.48
CA THR A 22 3.96 -26.94 4.62
C THR A 22 5.40 -26.45 4.63
N VAL A 23 6.35 -27.28 4.17
CA VAL A 23 7.77 -26.87 4.06
C VAL A 23 8.00 -25.94 2.88
N ALA A 24 7.32 -26.13 1.75
CA ALA A 24 7.48 -25.27 0.57
C ALA A 24 6.64 -23.98 0.62
N GLY A 25 5.49 -24.00 1.31
CA GLY A 25 4.50 -22.92 1.32
C GLY A 25 4.85 -21.68 2.15
N THR A 26 5.98 -21.66 2.85
CA THR A 26 6.42 -20.51 3.68
C THR A 26 7.57 -19.72 3.08
N THR A 27 7.91 -19.97 1.80
CA THR A 27 8.85 -19.11 1.09
C THR A 27 8.13 -17.81 0.73
N GLU A 28 8.11 -16.86 1.66
CA GLU A 28 7.77 -15.48 1.35
C GLU A 28 8.66 -15.04 0.18
N LEU A 29 8.07 -14.92 -1.00
CA LEU A 29 8.69 -14.26 -2.13
C LEU A 29 8.87 -12.80 -1.72
N SER A 30 10.03 -12.50 -1.14
CA SER A 30 10.47 -11.15 -0.88
C SER A 30 10.62 -10.46 -2.23
N VAL A 31 9.61 -9.68 -2.59
CA VAL A 31 9.57 -8.94 -3.84
C VAL A 31 10.44 -7.71 -3.65
N PHE A 32 11.71 -7.81 -4.04
CA PHE A 32 12.58 -6.64 -4.10
C PHE A 32 12.26 -5.88 -5.40
N ALA A 33 11.47 -4.81 -5.28
CA ALA A 33 11.11 -3.95 -6.40
C ALA A 33 12.32 -3.23 -7.04
N GLN A 34 13.45 -3.16 -6.33
CA GLN A 34 14.65 -2.45 -6.76
C GLN A 34 15.83 -3.41 -6.83
N LYS A 35 16.62 -3.30 -7.90
CA LYS A 35 17.90 -4.00 -8.03
C LYS A 35 18.81 -3.54 -6.89
N ALA A 36 19.27 -4.48 -6.07
CA ALA A 36 20.24 -4.21 -5.02
C ALA A 36 21.48 -3.55 -5.64
N THR A 37 21.57 -2.24 -5.49
CA THR A 37 22.65 -1.39 -5.96
C THR A 37 23.08 -0.55 -4.77
N ASP A 38 24.33 -0.09 -4.80
CA ASP A 38 24.77 0.93 -3.85
C ASP A 38 23.81 2.12 -3.94
N GLY A 39 23.49 2.71 -2.79
CA GLY A 39 22.52 3.80 -2.66
C GLY A 39 22.83 5.02 -3.56
N PRO A 40 21.95 6.01 -3.60
CA PRO A 40 22.13 7.19 -4.45
C PRO A 40 23.46 7.90 -4.15
N SER A 41 24.04 8.52 -5.19
CA SER A 41 25.24 9.35 -5.02
C SER A 41 24.98 10.52 -4.05
N ALA A 42 26.03 11.04 -3.42
CA ALA A 42 25.90 12.18 -2.50
C ALA A 42 25.28 13.43 -3.17
N ASP A 43 25.57 13.67 -4.45
CA ASP A 43 24.94 14.75 -5.24
C ASP A 43 23.43 14.49 -5.43
N SER A 44 23.05 13.26 -5.80
CA SER A 44 21.64 12.85 -5.91
C SER A 44 20.90 13.02 -4.59
N GLU A 45 21.50 12.60 -3.47
CA GLU A 45 20.92 12.73 -2.14
C GLU A 45 20.69 14.20 -1.77
N ASN A 46 21.65 15.08 -2.03
CA ASN A 46 21.52 16.51 -1.79
C ASN A 46 20.37 17.13 -2.60
N LYS A 47 20.23 16.74 -3.86
CA LYS A 47 19.13 17.19 -4.73
C LYS A 47 17.77 16.69 -4.25
N ILE A 48 17.68 15.43 -3.82
CA ILE A 48 16.45 14.86 -3.24
C ILE A 48 16.06 15.62 -1.97
N ARG A 49 17.01 15.89 -1.07
CA ARG A 49 16.76 16.67 0.15
C ARG A 49 16.34 18.11 -0.14
N ALA A 50 16.86 18.72 -1.20
CA ALA A 50 16.44 20.05 -1.64
C ALA A 50 15.01 20.02 -2.21
N ALA A 51 14.71 19.07 -3.09
CA ALA A 51 13.37 18.89 -3.65
C ALA A 51 12.32 18.64 -2.57
N ASN A 52 12.62 17.80 -1.58
CA ASN A 52 11.72 17.53 -0.47
C ASN A 52 11.40 18.80 0.35
N ARG A 53 12.40 19.66 0.58
CA ARG A 53 12.18 20.95 1.25
C ARG A 53 11.26 21.86 0.44
N SER A 54 11.46 21.94 -0.87
CA SER A 54 10.58 22.73 -1.74
C SER A 54 9.14 22.18 -1.79
N LEU A 55 8.96 20.85 -1.74
CA LEU A 55 7.63 20.25 -1.64
C LEU A 55 6.94 20.62 -0.33
N ILE A 56 7.66 20.58 0.80
CA ILE A 56 7.13 21.00 2.11
C ILE A 56 6.73 22.49 2.08
N GLU A 57 7.56 23.36 1.52
CA GLU A 57 7.24 24.78 1.39
C GLU A 57 5.97 25.03 0.54
N ALA A 58 5.85 24.34 -0.60
CA ALA A 58 4.67 24.41 -1.45
C ALA A 58 3.41 23.86 -0.75
N MET A 59 3.54 22.75 -0.04
CA MET A 59 2.48 22.16 0.78
C MET A 59 1.97 23.16 1.81
N GLU A 60 2.85 23.82 2.54
CA GLU A 60 2.48 24.80 3.56
C GLU A 60 1.77 26.03 2.97
N SER A 61 2.18 26.48 1.78
CA SER A 61 1.47 27.53 1.04
C SER A 61 0.06 27.09 0.67
N LEU A 62 -0.10 25.92 0.04
CA LEU A 62 -1.41 25.38 -0.34
C LEU A 62 -2.31 25.14 0.87
N ARG A 63 -1.75 24.68 1.98
CA ARG A 63 -2.49 24.49 3.25
C ARG A 63 -2.98 25.81 3.81
N THR A 64 -2.14 26.86 3.79
CA THR A 64 -2.52 28.22 4.19
C THR A 64 -3.64 28.78 3.32
N GLU A 65 -3.65 28.45 2.03
CA GLU A 65 -4.73 28.79 1.08
C GLU A 65 -6.00 27.94 1.27
N GLY A 66 -6.00 26.94 2.16
CA GLY A 66 -7.12 26.02 2.36
C GLY A 66 -7.31 25.04 1.19
N ARG A 67 -6.24 24.76 0.44
CA ARG A 67 -6.27 23.92 -0.78
C ARG A 67 -5.56 22.59 -0.60
N TYR A 68 -5.09 22.26 0.60
CA TYR A 68 -4.34 21.04 0.86
C TYR A 68 -4.76 20.39 2.17
N GLU A 69 -5.26 19.16 2.06
CA GLU A 69 -5.50 18.25 3.18
C GLU A 69 -5.06 16.84 2.76
N SER A 70 -4.17 16.23 3.53
CA SER A 70 -3.64 14.89 3.26
C SER A 70 -3.88 13.97 4.46
N ILE A 71 -4.07 12.69 4.16
CA ILE A 71 -4.20 11.62 5.18
C ILE A 71 -2.95 10.74 5.27
N THR A 72 -1.89 11.06 4.52
CA THR A 72 -0.63 10.30 4.50
C THR A 72 0.31 10.73 5.62
N ASN A 73 1.20 9.83 6.04
CA ASN A 73 2.32 10.16 6.91
C ASN A 73 3.38 10.97 6.14
N GLY A 74 3.29 12.30 6.25
CA GLY A 74 4.17 13.23 5.56
C GLY A 74 3.55 13.85 4.30
N PRO A 75 4.32 14.66 3.56
CA PRO A 75 3.82 15.38 2.39
C PRO A 75 3.42 14.42 1.27
N ASN A 76 2.16 14.49 0.84
CA ASN A 76 1.71 13.86 -0.40
C ASN A 76 2.16 14.68 -1.61
N ALA A 77 3.17 14.19 -2.33
CA ALA A 77 3.77 14.89 -3.46
C ALA A 77 2.81 15.03 -4.65
N PHE A 78 1.96 14.03 -4.90
CA PHE A 78 0.97 14.09 -5.96
C PHE A 78 0.03 15.29 -5.79
N LEU A 79 -0.57 15.44 -4.60
CA LEU A 79 -1.48 16.54 -4.28
C LEU A 79 -0.78 17.90 -4.34
N ILE A 80 0.47 17.99 -3.88
CA ILE A 80 1.24 19.24 -3.94
C ILE A 80 1.45 19.66 -5.41
N LEU A 81 1.87 18.73 -6.26
CA LEU A 81 2.19 19.00 -7.65
C LEU A 81 0.94 19.19 -8.54
N SER A 82 -0.21 18.65 -8.16
CA SER A 82 -1.51 18.93 -8.81
C SER A 82 -2.11 20.28 -8.40
N GLY A 83 -1.45 21.02 -7.50
CA GLY A 83 -1.91 22.32 -7.01
C GLY A 83 -2.91 22.24 -5.87
N GLY A 84 -2.92 21.14 -5.12
CA GLY A 84 -3.79 20.91 -3.98
C GLY A 84 -4.74 19.72 -4.14
N GLY A 85 -5.54 19.50 -3.11
CA GLY A 85 -6.57 18.48 -3.01
C GLY A 85 -6.92 18.19 -1.56
N ASP A 86 -8.05 17.53 -1.36
CA ASP A 86 -8.52 17.11 -0.05
C ASP A 86 -8.71 15.60 -0.06
N ALA A 87 -7.64 14.88 0.30
CA ALA A 87 -7.65 13.42 0.32
C ALA A 87 -8.61 12.86 1.37
N LYS A 88 -8.89 13.63 2.43
CA LYS A 88 -9.79 13.22 3.49
C LYS A 88 -11.24 13.26 3.01
N ASP A 89 -11.69 14.38 2.44
CA ASP A 89 -13.04 14.48 1.86
C ASP A 89 -13.21 13.51 0.69
N ASP A 90 -12.18 13.32 -0.13
CA ASP A 90 -12.22 12.36 -1.23
C ASP A 90 -12.36 10.90 -0.75
N LEU A 91 -11.70 10.54 0.36
CA LEU A 91 -11.86 9.23 1.01
C LEU A 91 -13.26 9.08 1.66
N GLU A 92 -13.69 10.07 2.45
CA GLU A 92 -14.95 10.04 3.19
C GLU A 92 -16.18 10.05 2.25
N SER A 93 -16.08 10.70 1.09
CA SER A 93 -17.15 10.76 0.09
C SER A 93 -17.14 9.62 -0.93
N GLY A 94 -16.18 8.69 -0.85
CA GLY A 94 -16.10 7.53 -1.75
C GLY A 94 -15.77 7.88 -3.21
N ARG A 95 -15.28 9.10 -3.50
CA ARG A 95 -14.88 9.53 -4.86
C ARG A 95 -13.59 8.85 -5.34
N GLY A 96 -12.95 8.10 -4.45
CA GLY A 96 -11.63 7.52 -4.61
C GLY A 96 -10.56 8.48 -4.10
N VAL A 97 -9.30 8.07 -4.14
CA VAL A 97 -8.14 8.84 -3.65
C VAL A 97 -7.03 8.87 -4.71
N ASP A 98 -6.08 9.79 -4.58
CA ASP A 98 -4.95 9.86 -5.49
C ASP A 98 -4.04 8.62 -5.38
N PRO A 99 -3.15 8.37 -6.36
CA PRO A 99 -2.30 7.18 -6.36
C PRO A 99 -1.39 7.05 -5.14
N GLU A 100 -0.90 8.17 -4.59
CA GLU A 100 0.00 8.18 -3.44
C GLU A 100 -0.76 7.89 -2.15
N THR A 101 -1.90 8.53 -1.95
CA THR A 101 -2.82 8.21 -0.84
C THR A 101 -3.31 6.77 -0.90
N PHE A 102 -3.62 6.26 -2.10
CA PHE A 102 -4.02 4.86 -2.28
C PHE A 102 -2.92 3.90 -1.79
N ALA A 103 -1.67 4.17 -2.18
CA ALA A 103 -0.53 3.36 -1.74
C ALA A 103 -0.32 3.44 -0.23
N ALA A 104 -0.46 4.63 0.36
CA ALA A 104 -0.35 4.86 1.79
C ALA A 104 -1.39 4.08 2.60
N LEU A 105 -2.66 4.06 2.15
CA LEU A 105 -3.74 3.29 2.78
C LEU A 105 -3.43 1.78 2.77
N TYR A 106 -2.85 1.27 1.69
CA TYR A 106 -2.48 -0.14 1.58
C TYR A 106 -1.23 -0.53 2.39
N SER A 107 -0.29 0.40 2.55
CA SER A 107 0.96 0.20 3.29
C SER A 107 0.86 0.54 4.79
N GLY A 108 -0.27 1.10 5.24
CA GLY A 108 -0.44 1.60 6.60
C GLY A 108 0.37 2.86 6.91
N GLN A 109 0.76 3.62 5.87
CA GLN A 109 1.48 4.89 6.00
C GLN A 109 0.51 6.08 6.02
N VAL A 110 -0.58 5.94 6.76
CA VAL A 110 -1.57 7.00 6.98
C VAL A 110 -1.56 7.49 8.42
N ILE A 111 -2.16 8.65 8.64
CA ILE A 111 -2.31 9.22 9.98
C ILE A 111 -3.13 8.28 10.88
N PRO A 112 -2.86 8.25 12.20
CA PRO A 112 -3.51 7.31 13.13
C PRO A 112 -5.03 7.34 13.08
N GLU A 113 -5.63 8.52 12.90
CA GLU A 113 -7.07 8.73 12.87
C GLU A 113 -7.76 7.95 11.75
N ILE A 114 -7.10 7.84 10.60
CA ILE A 114 -7.59 7.06 9.46
C ILE A 114 -7.23 5.60 9.65
N GLN A 115 -6.03 5.30 10.15
CA GLN A 115 -5.55 3.93 10.35
C GLN A 115 -6.49 3.10 11.22
N ASP A 116 -7.05 3.68 12.27
CA ASP A 116 -7.98 3.02 13.20
C ASP A 116 -9.34 2.68 12.57
N GLN A 117 -9.67 3.29 11.43
CA GLN A 117 -10.92 3.12 10.70
C GLN A 117 -10.77 2.22 9.47
N LEU A 118 -9.55 1.79 9.15
CA LEU A 118 -9.30 0.89 8.03
C LEU A 118 -9.58 -0.55 8.41
N ASP A 119 -10.24 -1.26 7.50
CA ASP A 119 -10.41 -2.70 7.58
C ASP A 119 -10.01 -3.34 6.25
N ARG A 120 -10.12 -4.66 6.17
CA ARG A 120 -9.88 -5.43 4.96
C ARG A 120 -11.04 -6.38 4.70
N ASP A 121 -11.45 -6.45 3.44
CA ASP A 121 -12.49 -7.39 3.03
C ASP A 121 -11.95 -8.82 2.81
N GLU A 122 -12.85 -9.74 2.44
CA GLU A 122 -12.52 -11.15 2.14
C GLU A 122 -11.51 -11.32 0.99
N LEU A 123 -11.35 -10.29 0.14
CA LEU A 123 -10.40 -10.26 -0.96
C LEU A 123 -9.11 -9.50 -0.60
N ASN A 124 -8.91 -9.21 0.69
CA ASN A 124 -7.77 -8.48 1.24
C ASN A 124 -7.62 -7.04 0.70
N ARG A 125 -8.71 -6.43 0.22
CA ARG A 125 -8.74 -5.03 -0.23
C ARG A 125 -8.98 -4.11 0.96
N VAL A 126 -8.32 -2.97 0.98
CA VAL A 126 -8.51 -1.97 2.04
C VAL A 126 -9.90 -1.37 1.92
N THR A 127 -10.63 -1.36 3.02
CA THR A 127 -11.92 -0.70 3.16
C THR A 127 -11.82 0.43 4.18
N TYR A 128 -12.63 1.45 3.95
CA TYR A 128 -12.85 2.56 4.88
C TYR A 128 -14.36 2.69 5.06
N ASN A 129 -14.86 2.64 6.30
CA ASN A 129 -16.30 2.66 6.59
C ASN A 129 -17.11 1.59 5.82
N ASN A 130 -16.58 0.36 5.70
CA ASN A 130 -17.15 -0.76 4.92
C ASN A 130 -17.20 -0.56 3.39
N GLU A 131 -16.63 0.53 2.86
CA GLU A 131 -16.50 0.73 1.42
C GLU A 131 -15.09 0.47 0.94
N VAL A 132 -14.96 -0.20 -0.21
CA VAL A 132 -13.65 -0.49 -0.82
C VAL A 132 -13.06 0.80 -1.33
N VAL A 133 -11.86 1.13 -0.84
CA VAL A 133 -11.09 2.28 -1.32
C VAL A 133 -10.71 2.08 -2.78
N ARG A 134 -10.85 3.14 -3.59
CA ARG A 134 -10.51 3.14 -5.01
C ARG A 134 -9.56 4.28 -5.31
N MET A 135 -8.71 4.09 -6.30
CA MET A 135 -7.93 5.19 -6.86
C MET A 135 -8.82 6.07 -7.76
N TYR A 136 -8.48 7.35 -7.93
CA TYR A 136 -9.12 8.23 -8.90
C TYR A 136 -9.24 7.59 -10.28
N SER A 137 -10.34 7.88 -10.96
CA SER A 137 -10.51 7.49 -12.36
C SER A 137 -9.50 8.23 -13.25
N ARG A 138 -9.15 7.62 -14.39
CA ARG A 138 -8.19 8.22 -15.34
C ARG A 138 -8.61 9.60 -15.87
N SER A 139 -9.90 9.92 -15.85
CA SER A 139 -10.40 11.23 -16.27
C SER A 139 -10.12 12.35 -15.26
N ARG A 140 -9.73 12.00 -14.04
CA ARG A 140 -9.43 12.94 -12.95
C ARG A 140 -7.92 13.08 -12.68
N LEU A 141 -7.10 12.25 -13.33
CA LEU A 141 -5.63 12.32 -13.33
C LEU A 141 -5.16 13.16 -14.53
#